data_AF-A0AAJ6E634-F1
#
_entry.id   AF-A0AAJ6E634-F1
#
_cell.length_a   1.000
_cell.length_b   1.000
_cell.length_c   1.000
_cell.angle_alpha   90.00
_cell.angle_beta   90.00
_cell.angle_gamma   90.00
#
_symmetry.space_group_name_H-M   'P 1'
#
loop_
_entity.id
_entity.type
_entity.pdbx_description
1 polymer ?
#
loop_
_entity_poly.entity_id
_entity_poly.type
_entity_poly.pdbx_seq_one_letter_code
_entity_poly.pdbx_strand_id
1 'polypeptide(L)'
;MARASWKRPGSPIGKKGPRKANPSYKRRKRELWSSADVKMLKQLAKGNTPAGVMSVKLQRPVAAIRSKAQREGISLKPINRSPYNRRATKRRSRR
;
A
#
# COMPACT_ATOMS: atom_id res chain seq x y z
N MET A 1 -17.13 11.56 -32.99
CA MET A 1 -16.49 11.89 -31.69
C MET A 1 -15.57 10.75 -31.25
N ALA A 2 -14.25 10.96 -31.17
CA ALA A 2 -13.32 9.91 -30.74
C ALA A 2 -13.48 9.63 -29.23
N ARG A 3 -13.73 8.37 -28.85
CA ARG A 3 -13.82 7.96 -27.43
C ARG A 3 -12.43 8.08 -26.78
N ALA A 4 -12.39 8.68 -25.59
CA ALA A 4 -11.19 8.76 -24.76
C ALA A 4 -10.52 7.37 -24.61
N SER A 5 -9.19 7.33 -24.72
CA SER A 5 -8.39 6.10 -24.83
C SER A 5 -8.60 5.11 -23.66
N TRP A 6 -8.94 5.59 -22.46
CA TRP A 6 -9.26 4.76 -21.29
C TRP A 6 -10.65 4.11 -21.29
N LYS A 7 -11.55 4.51 -22.19
CA LYS A 7 -12.89 3.90 -22.37
C LYS A 7 -12.93 2.84 -23.49
N ARG A 8 -11.80 2.57 -24.15
CA ARG A 8 -11.69 1.58 -25.25
C ARG A 8 -11.60 0.15 -24.68
N PRO A 9 -12.31 -0.84 -25.27
CA PRO A 9 -12.08 -2.25 -24.99
C PRO A 9 -10.60 -2.59 -25.19
N GLY A 10 -9.99 -3.34 -24.26
CA GLY A 10 -8.56 -3.68 -24.33
C GLY A 10 -7.59 -2.57 -23.88
N SER A 11 -8.08 -1.39 -23.47
CA SER A 11 -7.21 -0.31 -22.98
C SER A 11 -6.44 -0.72 -21.71
N PRO A 12 -5.10 -0.58 -21.68
CA PRO A 12 -4.29 -0.97 -20.52
C PRO A 12 -4.53 -0.09 -19.29
N ILE A 13 -5.20 1.04 -19.46
CA ILE A 13 -5.51 2.05 -18.43
C ILE A 13 -6.92 1.86 -17.86
N GLY A 14 -7.77 1.02 -18.46
CA GLY A 14 -9.14 0.76 -18.02
C GLY A 14 -9.26 -0.05 -16.73
N LYS A 15 -10.50 -0.22 -16.22
CA LYS A 15 -10.79 -0.96 -14.97
C LYS A 15 -10.28 -2.41 -14.95
N LYS A 16 -10.01 -3.00 -16.12
CA LYS A 16 -9.55 -4.40 -16.30
C LYS A 16 -8.38 -4.47 -17.30
N GLY A 17 -7.31 -3.71 -17.05
CA GLY A 17 -6.06 -3.78 -17.84
C GLY A 17 -4.99 -4.70 -17.22
N PRO A 18 -3.96 -5.13 -17.98
CA PRO A 18 -2.87 -5.99 -17.49
C PRO A 18 -2.14 -5.40 -16.26
N ARG A 19 -2.03 -4.07 -16.19
CA ARG A 19 -1.47 -3.35 -15.03
C ARG A 19 -2.30 -3.50 -13.73
N LYS A 20 -3.60 -3.82 -13.84
CA LYS A 20 -4.51 -4.04 -12.70
C LYS A 20 -4.73 -5.51 -12.38
N ALA A 21 -4.48 -6.42 -13.34
CA ALA A 21 -4.62 -7.87 -13.13
C ALA A 21 -3.61 -8.40 -12.10
N ASN A 22 -2.36 -7.95 -12.18
CA ASN A 22 -1.28 -8.37 -11.28
C ASN A 22 -0.66 -7.15 -10.57
N PRO A 23 -1.33 -6.59 -9.55
CA PRO A 23 -0.79 -5.43 -8.85
C PRO A 23 0.49 -5.80 -8.09
N SER A 24 1.44 -4.86 -8.02
CA SER A 24 2.76 -5.07 -7.38
C SER A 24 2.64 -5.55 -5.93
N TYR A 25 1.65 -5.08 -5.18
CA TYR A 25 1.41 -5.45 -3.78
C TYR A 25 0.87 -6.88 -3.58
N LYS A 26 0.50 -7.59 -4.65
CA LYS A 26 -0.07 -8.96 -4.58
C LYS A 26 0.88 -10.02 -5.14
N ARG A 27 2.09 -9.64 -5.57
CA ARG A 27 3.04 -10.54 -6.24
C ARG A 27 3.42 -11.72 -5.34
N ARG A 28 3.84 -11.47 -4.10
CA ARG A 28 4.36 -12.49 -3.18
C ARG A 28 3.31 -13.08 -2.23
N LYS A 29 2.03 -13.13 -2.64
CA LYS A 29 0.92 -13.55 -1.75
C LYS A 29 0.93 -15.05 -1.37
N ARG A 30 1.61 -15.91 -2.15
CA ARG A 30 1.69 -17.37 -1.94
C ARG A 30 3.06 -17.85 -1.50
N GLU A 31 4.01 -16.94 -1.40
CA GLU A 31 5.38 -17.26 -1.01
C GLU A 31 5.51 -17.33 0.51
N LEU A 32 6.40 -18.19 0.98
CA LEU A 32 6.76 -18.26 2.40
C LEU A 32 7.42 -16.95 2.85
N TRP A 33 7.31 -16.65 4.14
CA TRP A 33 7.97 -15.47 4.72
C TRP A 33 9.45 -15.76 4.95
N SER A 34 10.31 -14.99 4.28
CA SER A 34 11.73 -15.00 4.58
C SER A 34 12.02 -14.27 5.90
N SER A 35 13.12 -14.64 6.57
CA SER A 35 13.63 -13.91 7.74
C SER A 35 13.89 -12.43 7.41
N ALA A 36 14.34 -12.12 6.20
CA ALA A 36 14.52 -10.75 5.71
C ALA A 36 13.19 -9.98 5.62
N ASP A 37 12.12 -10.63 5.14
CA ASP A 37 10.78 -10.01 5.07
C ASP A 37 10.25 -9.70 6.48
N VAL A 38 10.48 -10.58 7.45
CA VAL A 38 10.09 -10.37 8.85
C VAL A 38 10.90 -9.24 9.50
N LYS A 39 12.21 -9.18 9.25
CA LYS A 39 13.08 -8.07 9.72
C LYS A 39 12.60 -6.73 9.16
N MET A 40 12.30 -6.68 7.87
CA MET A 40 11.76 -5.47 7.21
C MET A 40 10.39 -5.09 7.81
N LEU A 41 9.51 -6.06 8.06
CA LEU A 41 8.21 -5.81 8.71
C LEU A 41 8.39 -5.17 10.09
N LYS A 42 9.31 -5.69 10.91
CA LYS A 42 9.65 -5.12 12.24
C LYS A 42 10.15 -3.68 12.12
N GLN A 43 11.04 -3.39 11.17
CA GLN A 43 11.57 -2.05 10.94
C GLN A 43 10.48 -1.06 10.52
N LEU A 44 9.60 -1.45 9.59
CA LEU A 44 8.49 -0.62 9.13
C LEU A 44 7.47 -0.37 10.24
N ALA A 45 7.21 -1.37 11.09
CA ALA A 45 6.33 -1.25 12.24
C ALA A 45 6.91 -0.28 13.29
N LYS A 46 8.20 -0.38 13.59
CA LYS A 46 8.91 0.59 14.47
C LYS A 46 8.81 2.02 13.95
N GLY A 47 8.82 2.20 12.63
CA GLY A 47 8.61 3.49 11.97
C GLY A 47 7.16 3.96 11.89
N ASN A 48 6.20 3.30 12.56
CA ASN A 48 4.76 3.59 12.47
C ASN A 48 4.23 3.66 11.03
N THR A 49 4.78 2.84 10.13
CA THR A 49 4.40 2.88 8.72
C THR A 49 2.98 2.31 8.54
N PRO A 50 2.08 3.00 7.80
CA PRO A 50 0.76 2.45 7.53
C PRO A 50 0.82 1.12 6.76
N ALA A 51 -0.10 0.20 7.08
CA ALA A 51 -0.13 -1.14 6.48
C ALA A 51 -0.25 -1.14 4.93
N GLY A 52 -0.86 -0.10 4.34
CA GLY A 52 -0.92 0.08 2.89
C GLY A 52 0.46 0.32 2.26
N VAL A 53 1.31 1.12 2.90
CA VAL A 53 2.69 1.38 2.44
C VAL A 53 3.55 0.13 2.63
N MET A 54 3.37 -0.58 3.75
CA MET A 54 4.02 -1.87 3.98
C MET A 54 3.66 -2.89 2.88
N SER A 55 2.41 -2.90 2.42
CA SER A 55 1.93 -3.80 1.36
C SER A 55 2.66 -3.60 0.03
N VAL A 56 2.96 -2.35 -0.32
CA VAL A 56 3.73 -2.02 -1.52
C VAL A 56 5.20 -2.43 -1.36
N LYS A 57 5.82 -2.12 -0.21
CA LYS A 57 7.24 -2.42 0.06
C LYS A 57 7.53 -3.92 0.13
N LEU A 58 6.68 -4.67 0.83
CA LEU A 58 6.81 -6.12 0.98
C LEU A 58 6.20 -6.89 -0.20
N GLN A 59 5.52 -6.20 -1.13
CA GLN A 59 4.80 -6.81 -2.25
C GLN A 59 3.82 -7.93 -1.83
N ARG A 60 3.26 -7.78 -0.63
CA ARG A 60 2.34 -8.72 0.01
C ARG A 60 1.04 -8.02 0.37
N PRO A 61 -0.11 -8.71 0.30
CA PRO A 61 -1.40 -8.10 0.60
C PRO A 61 -1.50 -7.69 2.08
N VAL A 62 -2.25 -6.62 2.35
CA VAL A 62 -2.45 -6.06 3.70
C VAL A 62 -2.94 -7.12 4.69
N ALA A 63 -3.84 -8.02 4.27
CA ALA A 63 -4.34 -9.11 5.11
C ALA A 63 -3.22 -10.07 5.56
N ALA A 64 -2.30 -10.43 4.64
CA ALA A 64 -1.16 -11.29 4.97
C ALA A 64 -0.19 -10.60 5.92
N ILE A 65 0.03 -9.28 5.75
CA ILE A 65 0.88 -8.49 6.65
C ILE A 65 0.30 -8.45 8.06
N ARG A 66 -1.01 -8.18 8.20
CA ARG A 66 -1.69 -8.19 9.50
C ARG A 66 -1.61 -9.56 10.18
N SER A 67 -1.91 -10.62 9.42
CA SER A 67 -1.84 -11.99 9.91
C SER A 67 -0.42 -12.37 10.37
N LYS A 68 0.61 -12.03 9.58
CA LYS A 68 2.00 -12.30 9.97
C LYS A 68 2.44 -11.47 11.17
N ALA A 69 2.10 -10.18 11.20
CA ALA A 69 2.45 -9.32 12.32
C ALA A 69 1.84 -9.82 13.63
N GLN A 70 0.58 -10.27 13.61
CA GLN A 70 -0.07 -10.89 14.76
C GLN A 70 0.67 -12.15 15.23
N ARG A 71 1.07 -13.04 14.31
CA ARG A 71 1.85 -14.25 14.62
C ARG A 71 3.23 -13.95 15.21
N GLU A 72 3.86 -12.87 14.76
CA GLU A 72 5.18 -12.43 15.21
C GLU A 72 5.13 -11.52 16.45
N GLY A 73 3.95 -11.24 17.01
CA GLY A 73 3.77 -10.32 18.14
C GLY A 73 4.07 -8.86 17.81
N ILE A 74 4.06 -8.47 16.53
CA ILE A 74 4.36 -7.11 16.07
C ILE A 74 3.06 -6.30 16.05
N SER A 75 2.95 -5.28 16.89
CA SER A 75 1.83 -4.35 16.83
C SER A 75 1.93 -3.46 15.59
N LEU A 76 0.90 -3.51 14.73
CA LEU A 76 0.71 -2.61 13.60
C LEU A 76 -0.26 -1.47 13.91
N LYS A 77 -0.74 -1.38 15.16
CA LYS A 77 -1.63 -0.29 15.58
C LYS A 77 -0.84 1.02 15.48
N PRO A 78 -1.38 2.05 14.82
CA PRO A 78 -0.82 3.37 15.01
C PRO A 78 -0.96 3.71 16.50
N ILE A 79 0.11 4.17 17.12
CA ILE A 79 -0.03 5.11 18.24
C ILE A 79 -0.77 6.29 17.64
N ASN A 80 -1.98 6.54 18.16
CA ASN A 80 -2.94 7.58 17.79
C ASN A 80 -2.31 8.85 17.16
N ARG A 81 -1.97 8.80 15.86
CA ARG A 81 -1.29 9.88 15.15
C ARG A 81 -1.82 9.90 13.72
N SER A 82 -2.40 11.04 13.36
CA SER A 82 -2.82 11.28 11.98
C SER A 82 -1.61 11.10 11.06
N PRO A 83 -1.73 10.30 9.99
CA PRO A 83 -0.62 9.92 9.11
C PRO A 83 0.00 11.07 8.32
N TYR A 84 -0.54 12.29 8.46
CA TYR A 84 -0.09 13.48 7.77
C TYR A 84 -0.19 14.70 8.69
N ASN A 85 0.95 15.34 8.95
CA ASN A 85 0.98 16.78 9.22
C ASN A 85 0.59 17.48 7.90
N ARG A 86 -0.70 17.47 7.54
CA ARG A 86 -1.20 18.40 6.51
C ARG A 86 -1.04 19.79 7.09
N ARG A 87 0.11 20.44 6.86
CA ARG A 87 0.16 21.89 6.91
C ARG A 87 -0.86 22.34 5.88
N ALA A 88 -2.05 22.75 6.35
CA ALA A 88 -3.03 23.39 5.51
C ALA A 88 -2.30 24.56 4.85
N THR A 89 -2.11 24.47 3.54
CA THR A 89 -1.57 25.60 2.79
C THR A 89 -2.56 26.72 3.06
N LYS A 90 -2.12 27.80 3.73
CA LYS A 90 -2.95 29.00 3.88
C LYS A 90 -3.33 29.38 2.46
N ARG A 91 -4.59 29.14 2.07
CA ARG A 91 -5.17 29.76 0.88
C ARG A 91 -4.93 31.24 1.10
N ARG A 92 -4.01 31.79 0.32
CA ARG A 92 -3.73 33.21 0.24
C ARG A 92 -5.04 33.84 -0.24
N SER A 93 -5.89 34.24 0.71
CA SER A 93 -7.08 35.03 0.43
C SER A 93 -6.55 36.34 -0.09
N ARG A 94 -6.53 36.46 -1.42
CA ARG A 94 -6.40 37.74 -2.10
C ARG A 94 -7.59 38.57 -1.63
N ARG A 95 -7.33 39.50 -0.71
CA ARG A 95 -8.11 40.73 -0.60
C ARG A 95 -7.50 41.73 -1.57
#